data_AF-A0A654U6G9-F1
#
_entry.id   AF-A0A654U6G9-F1
#
_cell.length_a   1.000
_cell.length_b   1.000
_cell.length_c   1.000
_cell.angle_alpha   90.00
_cell.angle_beta   90.00
_cell.angle_gamma   90.00
#
_symmetry.space_group_name_H-M   'P 1'
#
loop_
_entity.id
_entity.type
_entity.pdbx_description
1 polymer ?
#
loop_
_entity_poly.entity_id
_entity_poly.type
_entity_poly.pdbx_seq_one_letter_code
_entity_poly.pdbx_strand_id
1 'polypeptide(L)'
;MGQSLTEVWRTDGYCHCMFTALDTLPAERYQPWLDRLLAMSWDDSEHRKILELEGLRRWVPPHLDGYKPLFEAVQEQGIDPRW
;
A
#
# COMPACT_ATOMS: atom_id res chain seq x y z
N MET A 1 -28.23 10.98 17.56
CA MET A 1 -27.27 11.83 16.83
C MET A 1 -27.33 11.42 15.37
N GLY A 2 -27.93 12.26 14.52
CA GLY A 2 -28.07 11.96 13.09
C GLY A 2 -26.69 11.92 12.43
N GLN A 3 -26.47 10.96 11.53
CA GLN A 3 -25.22 10.89 10.76
C GLN A 3 -25.05 12.21 10.00
N SER A 4 -23.97 12.94 10.29
CA SER A 4 -23.66 14.23 9.65
C SER A 4 -23.06 14.08 8.26
N LEU A 5 -22.71 12.86 7.85
CA LEU A 5 -22.10 12.53 6.57
C LEU A 5 -22.70 11.23 6.01
N THR A 6 -22.85 11.18 4.69
CA THR A 6 -23.26 9.98 3.96
C THR A 6 -22.40 9.85 2.70
N GLU A 7 -22.12 8.61 2.29
CA GLU A 7 -21.43 8.34 1.04
C GLU A 7 -22.38 8.60 -0.13
N VAL A 8 -21.97 9.44 -1.07
CA VAL A 8 -22.75 9.75 -2.28
C VAL A 8 -22.25 8.98 -3.50
N TRP A 9 -20.98 8.56 -3.47
CA TRP A 9 -20.35 7.78 -4.53
C TRP A 9 -19.06 7.12 -4.01
N ARG A 10 -18.68 6.00 -4.61
CA ARG A 10 -17.45 5.26 -4.32
C ARG A 10 -16.85 4.71 -5.61
N THR A 11 -15.53 4.79 -5.72
CA THR A 11 -14.77 4.14 -6.79
C THR A 11 -14.78 2.62 -6.64
N ASP A 12 -14.39 1.90 -7.69
CA ASP A 12 -13.88 0.54 -7.51
C ASP A 12 -12.57 0.54 -6.68
N GLY A 13 -12.17 -0.62 -6.19
CA GLY A 13 -10.94 -0.79 -5.40
C GLY A 13 -9.68 -0.72 -6.25
N TYR A 14 -8.62 -0.11 -5.70
CA TYR A 14 -7.29 -0.06 -6.29
C TYR A 14 -6.22 -0.22 -5.19
N CYS A 15 -5.00 -0.58 -5.58
CA CYS A 15 -3.84 -0.60 -4.68
C CYS A 15 -3.20 0.80 -4.65
N HIS A 16 -2.81 1.28 -3.46
CA HIS A 16 -2.25 2.63 -3.31
C HIS A 16 -0.87 2.63 -2.61
N CYS A 17 -0.75 2.09 -1.39
CA CYS A 17 0.48 2.16 -0.61
C CYS A 17 1.29 0.88 -0.82
N MET A 18 2.59 1.04 -1.11
CA MET A 18 3.56 -0.03 -1.11
C MET A 18 4.94 0.54 -0.75
N PHE A 19 5.79 -0.32 -0.18
CA PHE A 19 7.21 -0.05 -0.18
C PHE A 19 7.78 -0.27 -1.58
N THR A 20 8.66 0.63 -2.00
CA THR A 20 9.40 0.53 -3.25
C THR A 20 10.88 0.73 -2.99
N ALA A 21 11.71 0.30 -3.93
CA ALA A 21 13.16 0.46 -3.90
C ALA A 21 13.65 0.81 -5.30
N LEU A 22 14.88 1.35 -5.38
CA LEU A 22 15.57 1.52 -6.66
C LEU A 22 15.80 0.16 -7.31
N ASP A 23 15.65 0.09 -8.62
CA ASP A 23 15.93 -1.10 -9.44
C ASP A 23 17.40 -1.53 -9.36
N THR A 24 18.30 -0.61 -9.02
CA THR A 24 19.72 -0.89 -8.76
C THR A 24 20.04 -1.35 -7.34
N LEU A 25 19.06 -1.44 -6.43
CA LEU A 25 19.30 -1.88 -5.06
C LEU A 25 19.58 -3.40 -5.03
N PRO A 26 20.75 -3.86 -4.56
CA PRO A 26 21.06 -5.29 -4.55
C PRO A 26 20.14 -6.07 -3.62
N ALA A 27 19.71 -7.26 -4.05
CA ALA A 27 18.77 -8.11 -3.31
C ALA A 27 19.28 -8.48 -1.92
N GLU A 28 20.58 -8.72 -1.77
CA GLU A 28 21.20 -9.01 -0.48
C GLU A 28 21.05 -7.88 0.55
N ARG A 29 20.76 -6.64 0.10
CA ARG A 29 20.51 -5.50 0.98
C ARG A 29 19.07 -5.46 1.47
N TYR A 30 18.09 -5.69 0.61
CA TYR A 30 16.67 -5.54 0.95
C TYR A 30 15.99 -6.84 1.38
N GLN A 31 16.45 -8.00 0.90
CA GLN A 31 15.77 -9.28 1.16
C GLN A 31 15.65 -9.59 2.66
N PRO A 32 16.70 -9.43 3.50
CA PRO A 32 16.55 -9.66 4.93
C PRO A 32 15.54 -8.74 5.60
N TRP A 33 15.39 -7.51 5.12
CA TRP A 33 14.39 -6.57 5.63
C TRP A 33 12.98 -6.95 5.17
N LEU A 34 12.82 -7.31 3.90
CA LEU A 34 11.55 -7.76 3.33
C LEU A 34 11.03 -9.02 4.05
N ASP A 35 11.91 -9.98 4.31
CA ASP A 35 11.57 -11.21 5.03
C ASP A 35 11.06 -10.90 6.44
N ARG A 36 11.68 -9.93 7.13
CA ARG A 36 11.26 -9.50 8.47
C ARG A 36 9.94 -8.75 8.45
N LEU A 37 9.73 -7.89 7.45
CA LEU A 37 8.49 -7.16 7.26
C LEU A 37 7.31 -8.13 7.05
N LEU A 38 7.47 -9.09 6.15
CA LEU A 38 6.45 -10.08 5.82
C LEU A 38 6.20 -11.10 6.95
N ALA A 39 7.16 -11.29 7.85
CA ALA A 39 7.02 -12.14 9.03
C ALA A 39 6.34 -11.45 10.23
N MET A 40 6.00 -10.16 10.14
CA MET A 40 5.28 -9.47 11.22
C MET A 40 3.95 -10.16 11.52
N SER A 41 3.66 -10.31 12.80
CA SER A 41 2.44 -10.97 13.29
C SER A 41 1.62 -10.01 14.13
N TRP A 42 0.31 -10.01 13.94
CA TRP A 42 -0.62 -9.24 14.76
C TRP A 42 -0.61 -9.67 16.24
N ASP A 43 -0.19 -10.90 16.54
CA ASP A 43 -0.18 -11.44 17.90
C ASP A 43 1.05 -10.99 18.73
N ASP A 44 2.08 -10.45 18.06
CA ASP A 44 3.22 -9.82 18.72
C ASP A 44 2.89 -8.34 18.99
N SER A 45 3.01 -7.90 20.25
CA SER A 45 2.63 -6.54 20.65
C SER A 45 3.49 -5.45 20.03
N GLU A 46 4.78 -5.72 19.80
CA GLU A 46 5.69 -4.76 19.17
C GLU A 46 5.40 -4.64 17.68
N HIS A 47 5.11 -5.77 17.01
CA HIS A 47 4.66 -5.75 15.62
C HIS A 47 3.30 -5.07 15.49
N ARG A 48 2.33 -5.38 16.35
CA ARG A 48 0.98 -4.81 16.31
C ARG A 48 1.01 -3.29 16.32
N LYS A 49 1.86 -2.68 17.14
CA LYS A 49 2.05 -1.23 17.17
C LYS A 49 2.40 -0.66 15.78
N ILE A 50 3.29 -1.32 15.04
CA ILE A 50 3.67 -0.91 13.68
C ILE A 50 2.50 -1.13 12.71
N LEU A 51 1.86 -2.30 12.77
CA LEU A 51 0.73 -2.67 11.89
C LEU A 51 -0.46 -1.71 12.08
N GLU A 52 -0.75 -1.29 13.30
CA GLU A 52 -1.77 -0.29 13.63
C GLU A 52 -1.45 1.09 13.07
N LEU A 53 -0.19 1.54 13.16
CA LEU A 53 0.25 2.81 12.56
C LEU A 53 0.07 2.81 11.04
N GLU A 54 0.25 1.65 10.41
CA GLU A 54 0.07 1.43 8.97
C GLU A 54 -1.38 1.10 8.59
N GLY A 55 -2.29 1.02 9.57
CA GLY A 55 -3.71 0.75 9.35
C GLY A 55 -4.01 -0.65 8.80
N LEU A 56 -3.13 -1.63 9.03
CA LEU A 56 -3.24 -2.99 8.48
C LEU A 56 -3.05 -4.06 9.56
N ARG A 57 -3.34 -5.33 9.23
CA ARG A 57 -3.14 -6.47 10.14
C ARG A 57 -1.99 -7.39 9.76
N ARG A 58 -1.51 -7.28 8.52
CA ARG A 58 -0.39 -8.05 7.98
C ARG A 58 0.17 -7.35 6.75
N TRP A 59 1.45 -7.52 6.52
CA TRP A 59 2.06 -7.20 5.25
C TRP A 59 1.81 -8.31 4.23
N VAL A 60 1.80 -7.95 2.95
CA VAL A 60 1.63 -8.88 1.83
C VAL A 60 2.61 -8.53 0.71
N PRO A 61 2.99 -9.51 -0.14
CA PRO A 61 3.66 -9.22 -1.40
C PRO A 61 2.85 -8.24 -2.26
N PRO A 62 3.50 -7.44 -3.11
CA PRO A 62 2.82 -6.44 -3.91
C PRO A 62 1.84 -7.08 -4.91
N HIS A 63 0.70 -6.42 -5.11
CA HIS A 63 -0.27 -6.75 -6.15
C HIS A 63 -0.28 -5.63 -7.21
N LEU A 64 0.58 -5.78 -8.22
CA LEU A 64 0.85 -4.70 -9.19
C LEU A 64 -0.35 -4.42 -10.12
N ASP A 65 -1.16 -5.43 -10.43
CA ASP A 65 -2.34 -5.26 -11.29
C ASP A 65 -3.39 -4.31 -10.68
N GLY A 66 -3.42 -4.20 -9.35
CA GLY A 66 -4.31 -3.29 -8.63
C GLY A 66 -4.01 -1.80 -8.83
N TYR A 67 -2.87 -1.45 -9.43
CA TYR A 67 -2.52 -0.06 -9.75
C TYR A 67 -3.00 0.39 -11.14
N LYS A 68 -3.45 -0.55 -11.99
CA LYS A 68 -3.85 -0.25 -13.37
C LYS A 68 -4.89 0.88 -13.48
N PRO A 69 -5.98 0.91 -12.68
CA PRO A 69 -6.97 2.00 -12.77
C PRO A 69 -6.38 3.38 -12.45
N LEU A 70 -5.33 3.45 -11.62
CA LEU A 70 -4.67 4.73 -11.31
C LEU A 70 -3.90 5.25 -12.52
N PHE A 71 -3.16 4.38 -13.22
CA PHE A 71 -2.43 4.77 -14.43
C PHE A 71 -3.38 5.21 -15.55
N GLU A 72 -4.50 4.51 -15.73
CA GLU A 72 -5.55 4.89 -16.69
C GLU A 72 -6.14 6.26 -16.34
N ALA A 73 -6.48 6.49 -15.07
CA ALA A 73 -6.99 7.79 -14.63
C ALA A 73 -5.98 8.93 -14.84
N VAL A 74 -4.69 8.72 -14.51
CA VAL A 74 -3.61 9.70 -14.76
C VAL A 74 -3.53 10.07 -16.24
N GLN A 75 -3.60 9.07 -17.12
CA GLN A 75 -3.58 9.27 -18.57
C GLN A 75 -4.82 10.04 -19.06
N GLU A 76 -6.01 9.64 -18.63
CA GLU A 76 -7.28 10.26 -19.02
C GLU A 76 -7.37 11.73 -18.58
N GLN A 77 -6.86 12.04 -17.39
CA GLN A 77 -6.86 13.39 -16.84
C GLN A 77 -5.72 14.27 -17.41
N GLY A 78 -4.80 13.68 -18.19
CA GLY A 78 -3.64 14.40 -18.72
C GLY A 78 -2.68 14.87 -17.62
N ILE A 79 -2.58 14.12 -16.51
CA ILE A 79 -1.66 14.42 -15.42
C ILE A 79 -0.23 14.10 -15.88
N ASP A 80 0.69 15.04 -15.65
CA ASP A 80 2.10 14.84 -15.98
C ASP A 80 2.69 13.75 -15.06
N PRO A 81 3.35 12.71 -15.60
CA PRO A 81 3.83 11.57 -14.82
C PRO A 81 4.93 11.89 -13.81
N ARG A 82 5.41 13.15 -13.77
CA ARG A 82 6.36 13.63 -12.75
C ARG A 82 5.67 14.08 -11.46
N TRP A 83 4.34 13.99 -11.36
CA TRP A 83 3.52 14.47 -10.25
C TRP A 83 2.69 13.37 -9.59
#